data_AF-A0A352Z2H5-F1
#
_entry.id   AF-A0A352Z2H5-F1
#
_cell.length_a   1.000
_cell.length_b   1.000
_cell.length_c   1.000
_cell.angle_alpha   90.00
_cell.angle_beta   90.00
_cell.angle_gamma   90.00
#
_symmetry.space_group_name_H-M   'P 1'
#
loop_
_entity.id
_entity.type
_entity.pdbx_description
1 polymer ?
#
loop_
_entity_poly.entity_id
_entity_poly.type
_entity_poly.pdbx_seq_one_letter_code
_entity_poly.pdbx_strand_id
1 'polypeptide(L)'
;PTATKQSYACLASRFPYGEKITKEKLDRLAMAEFEVRKLGFTQFRIRNHLNLARLEFIKPELEQAWIKRYELVAICKKSGFNYVTIDIEGYRTGSMNDLLSDTEKKRFQ
;
A
#
# COMPACT_ATOMS: atom_id res chain seq x y z
N PRO A 1 -21.60 15.02 7.32
CA PRO A 1 -21.44 13.73 8.03
C PRO A 1 -20.34 12.87 7.33
N THR A 2 -19.06 13.18 7.55
CA THR A 2 -18.13 12.59 8.54
C THR A 2 -17.61 11.20 8.16
N ALA A 3 -16.51 11.13 7.39
CA ALA A 3 -15.59 9.99 7.36
C ALA A 3 -14.30 10.32 6.59
N THR A 4 -13.51 11.31 7.05
CA THR A 4 -12.23 11.68 6.39
C THR A 4 -11.02 10.87 6.88
N LYS A 5 -11.23 9.87 7.77
CA LYS A 5 -10.18 8.98 8.25
C LYS A 5 -10.61 7.53 8.01
N GLN A 6 -9.88 6.82 7.15
CA GLN A 6 -10.05 5.38 6.99
C GLN A 6 -9.88 4.69 8.36
N SER A 7 -10.72 3.72 8.66
CA SER A 7 -10.62 2.93 9.88
C SER A 7 -9.31 2.14 9.90
N TYR A 8 -8.65 2.06 11.06
CA TYR A 8 -7.41 1.31 11.23
C TYR A 8 -7.53 -0.16 10.82
N ALA A 9 -8.74 -0.74 10.95
CA ALA A 9 -9.05 -2.09 10.47
C ALA A 9 -8.89 -2.25 8.95
N CYS A 10 -9.19 -1.21 8.17
CA CYS A 10 -8.96 -1.22 6.72
C CYS A 10 -7.46 -1.14 6.41
N LEU A 11 -6.70 -0.29 7.10
CA LEU A 11 -5.26 -0.17 6.92
C LEU A 11 -4.49 -1.45 7.31
N ALA A 12 -5.01 -2.23 8.26
CA ALA A 12 -4.41 -3.49 8.68
C ALA A 12 -4.24 -4.51 7.53
N SER A 13 -5.10 -4.49 6.51
CA SER A 13 -4.99 -5.40 5.35
C SER A 13 -3.82 -5.08 4.41
N ARG A 14 -3.04 -4.03 4.70
CA ARG A 14 -1.84 -3.65 3.92
C ARG A 14 -0.55 -4.19 4.53
N PHE A 15 -0.63 -4.92 5.64
CA PHE A 15 0.51 -5.56 6.31
C PHE A 15 0.50 -7.07 6.06
N PRO A 16 1.66 -7.72 5.83
CA PRO A 16 1.74 -9.17 5.75
C PRO A 16 1.35 -9.82 7.08
N TYR A 17 0.81 -11.04 7.01
CA TYR A 17 0.46 -11.84 8.17
C TYR A 17 1.71 -12.11 9.04
N GLY A 18 1.59 -11.89 10.35
CA GLY A 18 2.68 -12.09 11.32
C GLY A 18 3.50 -10.84 11.68
N GLU A 19 3.30 -9.71 11.01
CA GLU A 19 3.98 -8.46 11.37
C GLU A 19 3.24 -7.73 12.51
N LYS A 20 3.97 -7.29 13.55
CA LYS A 20 3.40 -6.47 14.62
C LYS A 20 2.96 -5.13 14.04
N ILE A 21 1.64 -4.95 13.91
CA ILE A 21 1.02 -3.70 13.51
C ILE A 21 1.11 -2.74 14.69
N THR A 22 1.89 -1.68 14.54
CA THR A 22 1.97 -0.60 15.52
C THR A 22 1.23 0.62 14.99
N LYS A 23 0.80 1.52 15.89
CA LYS A 23 0.09 2.74 15.51
C LYS A 23 0.93 3.62 14.60
N GLU A 24 2.24 3.68 14.84
CA GLU A 24 3.20 4.45 14.04
C GLU A 24 3.26 3.92 12.60
N LYS A 25 3.22 2.60 12.42
CA LYS A 25 3.18 1.97 11.10
C LYS A 25 1.88 2.27 10.35
N LEU A 26 0.76 2.30 11.06
CA LEU A 26 -0.54 2.66 10.49
C LEU A 26 -0.58 4.15 10.11
N ASP A 27 -0.09 5.02 10.98
CA ASP A 27 -0.07 6.47 10.78
C ASP A 27 0.86 6.86 9.61
N ARG A 28 2.04 6.24 9.50
CA ARG A 28 2.92 6.50 8.34
C ARG A 28 2.30 6.07 7.01
N LEU A 29 1.59 4.94 7.02
CA LEU A 29 0.94 4.41 5.82
C LEU A 29 -0.21 5.32 5.41
N ALA A 30 -1.03 5.74 6.37
CA ALA A 30 -2.11 6.70 6.15
C ALA A 30 -1.59 8.03 5.59
N MET A 31 -0.46 8.53 6.13
CA MET A 31 0.19 9.74 5.63
C MET A 31 0.67 9.57 4.18
N ALA A 32 1.33 8.44 3.87
CA ALA A 32 1.78 8.15 2.51
C ALA A 32 0.60 8.06 1.54
N GLU A 33 -0.48 7.33 1.89
CA GLU A 33 -1.67 7.23 1.04
C GLU A 33 -2.33 8.61 0.84
N PHE A 34 -2.39 9.45 1.87
CA PHE A 34 -2.96 10.78 1.76
C PHE A 34 -2.18 11.68 0.80
N GLU A 35 -0.85 11.72 0.90
CA GLU A 35 -0.02 12.54 0.02
C GLU A 35 0.03 12.00 -1.41
N VAL A 36 0.08 10.68 -1.62
CA VAL A 36 -0.01 10.10 -2.97
C VAL A 36 -1.35 10.42 -3.62
N ARG A 37 -2.46 10.41 -2.87
CA ARG A 37 -3.78 10.78 -3.40
C ARG A 37 -3.83 12.21 -3.94
N LYS A 38 -3.08 13.14 -3.34
CA LYS A 38 -2.98 14.54 -3.83
C LYS A 38 -2.29 14.66 -5.19
N LEU A 39 -1.52 13.65 -5.61
CA LEU A 39 -0.89 13.62 -6.94
C LEU A 39 -1.87 13.30 -8.07
N GLY A 40 -3.14 13.02 -7.76
CA GLY A 40 -4.21 12.79 -8.74
C GLY A 40 -4.51 11.33 -9.04
N PHE A 41 -3.90 10.38 -8.33
CA PHE A 41 -4.20 8.95 -8.51
C PHE A 41 -5.59 8.60 -7.97
N THR A 42 -6.39 7.94 -8.80
CA THR A 42 -7.79 7.60 -8.46
C THR A 42 -7.86 6.33 -7.62
N GLN A 43 -7.12 5.30 -8.02
CA GLN A 43 -7.16 3.99 -7.39
C GLN A 43 -5.76 3.39 -7.27
N PHE A 44 -5.30 3.30 -6.01
CA PHE A 44 -4.03 2.69 -5.67
C PHE A 44 -4.06 2.07 -4.27
N ARG A 45 -3.05 1.27 -3.97
CA ARG A 45 -2.75 0.77 -2.62
C ARG A 45 -1.26 0.94 -2.35
N ILE A 46 -0.95 1.28 -1.10
CA ILE A 46 0.41 1.19 -0.60
C ILE A 46 0.44 -0.02 0.32
N ARG A 47 1.22 -1.04 -0.04
CA ARG A 47 1.47 -2.19 0.84
C ARG A 47 2.75 -1.97 1.61
N ASN A 48 2.68 -2.26 2.91
CA ASN A 48 3.83 -2.20 3.78
C ASN A 48 4.46 -3.58 3.88
N HIS A 49 5.69 -3.73 3.37
CA HIS A 49 6.52 -4.91 3.62
C HIS A 49 7.71 -4.48 4.47
N LEU A 50 7.59 -4.55 5.80
CA LEU A 50 8.61 -4.09 6.76
C LEU A 50 8.97 -2.61 6.57
N ASN A 51 10.02 -2.31 5.80
CA ASN A 51 10.49 -0.94 5.50
C ASN A 51 10.37 -0.58 4.01
N LEU A 52 9.68 -1.42 3.24
CA LEU A 52 9.43 -1.24 1.81
C LEU A 52 7.96 -0.86 1.57
N ALA A 53 7.76 0.24 0.85
CA ALA A 53 6.46 0.62 0.31
C ALA A 53 6.30 0.05 -1.10
N ARG A 54 5.38 -0.91 -1.27
CA ARG A 54 4.99 -1.42 -2.60
C ARG A 54 3.74 -0.67 -3.05
N LEU A 55 3.87 0.12 -4.10
CA LEU A 55 2.81 0.91 -4.68
C LEU A 55 2.11 0.11 -5.78
N GLU A 56 0.82 -0.14 -5.61
CA GLU A 56 -0.03 -0.80 -6.60
C GLU A 56 -0.98 0.24 -7.19
N PHE A 57 -0.83 0.57 -8.47
CA PHE A 57 -1.71 1.48 -9.21
C PHE A 57 -2.56 0.71 -10.22
N ILE A 58 -3.75 1.21 -10.56
CA ILE A 58 -4.48 0.67 -11.71
C ILE A 58 -3.64 0.80 -12.99
N LYS A 59 -3.81 -0.13 -13.93
CA LYS A 59 -3.01 -0.18 -15.16
C LYS A 59 -2.96 1.15 -15.94
N PRO A 60 -4.07 1.89 -16.11
CA PRO A 60 -4.04 3.18 -16.80
C PRO A 60 -3.18 4.25 -16.11
N GLU A 61 -2.92 4.10 -14.80
CA GLU A 61 -2.16 5.07 -14.00
C GLU A 61 -0.69 4.65 -13.80
N LEU A 62 -0.27 3.47 -14.27
CA LEU A 62 1.11 3.00 -14.09
C LEU A 62 2.13 3.88 -14.82
N GLU A 63 1.81 4.36 -16.02
CA GLU A 63 2.68 5.28 -16.76
C GLU A 63 2.84 6.61 -16.00
N GLN A 64 1.73 7.15 -15.51
CA GLN A 64 1.73 8.36 -14.70
C GLN A 64 2.52 8.18 -13.40
N ALA A 65 2.42 7.00 -12.76
CA ALA A 65 3.21 6.66 -11.59
C ALA A 65 4.71 6.62 -11.90
N TRP A 66 5.11 6.10 -13.06
CA TRP A 66 6.50 6.10 -13.51
C TRP A 66 7.02 7.51 -13.78
N ILE A 67 6.22 8.37 -14.42
CA ILE A 67 6.58 9.77 -14.66
C ILE A 67 6.78 10.50 -13.32
N LYS A 68 5.86 10.29 -12.36
CA LYS A 68 5.89 10.90 -11.02
C LYS A 68 6.75 10.14 -9.99
N ARG A 69 7.59 9.19 -10.42
CA ARG A 69 8.33 8.27 -9.52
C ARG A 69 9.17 9.00 -8.45
N TYR A 70 9.78 10.13 -8.78
CA TYR A 70 10.57 10.89 -7.81
C TYR A 70 9.71 11.55 -6.72
N GLU A 71 8.52 12.04 -7.07
CA GLU A 71 7.53 12.56 -6.11
C GLU A 71 7.05 11.43 -5.18
N LEU A 72 6.73 10.27 -5.75
CA LEU A 72 6.31 9.08 -5.00
C LEU A 72 7.39 8.61 -4.03
N VAL A 73 8.65 8.58 -4.46
CA VAL A 73 9.80 8.22 -3.62
C VAL A 73 9.95 9.22 -2.47
N ALA A 74 9.88 10.52 -2.76
CA ALA A 74 10.00 11.57 -1.74
C ALA A 74 8.90 11.46 -0.67
N ILE A 75 7.65 11.26 -1.09
CA ILE A 75 6.51 11.07 -0.18
C ILE A 75 6.73 9.85 0.72
N CYS A 76 7.04 8.69 0.13
CA CYS A 76 7.21 7.46 0.89
C CYS A 76 8.43 7.54 1.84
N LYS A 77 9.55 8.12 1.41
CA LYS A 77 10.71 8.32 2.28
C LYS A 77 10.42 9.27 3.44
N LYS A 78 9.67 10.35 3.20
CA LYS A 78 9.23 11.28 4.25
C LYS A 78 8.30 10.60 5.26
N SER A 79 7.50 9.63 4.82
CA SER A 79 6.70 8.77 5.70
C SER A 79 7.53 7.67 6.41
N GLY A 80 8.84 7.57 6.19
CA GLY A 80 9.69 6.60 6.91
C GLY A 80 9.79 5.23 6.25
N PHE A 81 9.64 5.14 4.93
CA PHE A 81 10.02 3.96 4.15
C PHE A 81 11.45 4.09 3.63
N ASN A 82 12.22 2.99 3.68
CA ASN A 82 13.59 2.96 3.15
C ASN A 82 13.59 2.72 1.64
N TYR A 83 12.69 1.85 1.19
CA TYR A 83 12.58 1.41 -0.19
C TYR A 83 11.16 1.65 -0.71
N VAL A 84 11.07 1.97 -2.00
CA VAL A 84 9.82 2.26 -2.68
C VAL A 84 9.83 1.50 -4.00
N THR A 85 8.80 0.70 -4.23
CA THR A 85 8.65 -0.07 -5.46
C THR A 85 7.29 0.21 -6.08
N ILE A 86 7.21 0.06 -7.41
CA ILE A 86 5.94 0.04 -8.14
C ILE A 86 5.71 -1.41 -8.55
N ASP A 87 4.51 -1.90 -8.26
CA ASP A 87 4.06 -3.19 -8.73
C ASP A 87 3.70 -3.11 -10.22
N ILE A 88 4.46 -3.83 -11.05
CA ILE A 88 4.27 -3.84 -12.51
C ILE A 88 2.97 -4.57 -12.88
N GLU A 89 2.50 -5.50 -12.07
CA GLU A 89 1.21 -6.16 -12.27
C GLU A 89 0.04 -5.21 -11.96
N GLY A 90 0.30 -4.14 -11.20
CA GLY A 90 -0.66 -3.12 -10.81
C GLY A 90 -1.63 -3.57 -9.73
N TYR A 91 -2.68 -2.76 -9.54
CA TYR A 91 -3.73 -2.99 -8.57
C TYR A 91 -4.61 -4.17 -8.98
N ARG A 92 -4.67 -5.20 -8.12
CA ARG A 92 -5.52 -6.39 -8.30
C ARG A 92 -6.29 -6.68 -7.01
N THR A 93 -7.56 -7.09 -7.14
CA THR A 93 -8.32 -7.60 -5.99
C THR A 93 -7.80 -8.96 -5.60
N GLY A 94 -7.34 -9.11 -4.36
CA GLY A 94 -6.82 -10.39 -3.85
C GLY A 94 -5.33 -10.64 -4.05
N SER A 95 -4.50 -9.66 -4.47
CA SER A 95 -3.05 -9.94 -4.70
C SER A 95 -2.25 -10.39 -3.47
N MET A 96 -2.78 -10.22 -2.25
CA MET A 96 -2.17 -10.82 -1.04
C MET A 96 -2.46 -12.32 -0.90
N ASN A 97 -3.49 -12.85 -1.56
CA ASN A 97 -3.82 -14.28 -1.57
C ASN A 97 -2.98 -15.07 -2.58
N ASP A 98 -2.30 -14.40 -3.53
CA ASP A 98 -1.41 -15.07 -4.50
C ASP A 98 -0.15 -15.63 -3.82
N LEU A 99 0.24 -15.06 -2.67
CA LEU A 99 1.39 -15.52 -1.88
C LEU A 99 1.04 -16.63 -0.86
N LEU A 100 -0.24 -16.97 -0.70
CA LEU A 100 -0.66 -18.05 0.17
C LEU A 100 -0.63 -19.37 -0.61
N SER A 101 0.19 -20.30 -0.13
CA SER A 101 0.15 -21.68 -0.61
C SER A 101 -1.25 -22.27 -0.40
N ASP A 102 -1.69 -23.20 -1.25
CA ASP A 102 -3.01 -23.83 -1.10
C ASP A 102 -3.19 -24.53 0.26
N THR A 103 -2.08 -24.86 0.92
CA THR A 103 -2.02 -25.39 2.28
C THR A 103 -2.46 -24.38 3.34
N GLU A 104 -2.17 -23.08 3.16
CA GLU A 104 -2.55 -22.02 4.08
C GLU A 104 -4.02 -21.61 3.91
N LYS A 105 -4.56 -21.70 2.69
CA LYS A 105 -5.97 -21.39 2.40
C LYS A 105 -6.94 -22.33 3.12
N LYS A 106 -6.55 -23.60 3.34
CA LYS A 106 -7.38 -24.60 4.05
C LYS A 106 -7.40 -24.44 5.57
N ARG A 107 -6.49 -23.66 6.15
CA ARG A 107 -6.36 -23.54 7.63
C ARG A 107 -7.32 -22.52 8.24
N PHE A 108 -7.95 -21.69 7.40
CA PHE A 108 -8.88 -20.62 7.81
C PHE A 108 -10.26 -20.75 7.15
N GLN A 109 -10.60 -21.94 6.66
CA GLN A 109 -11.94 -22.30 6.21
C GLN A 109 -12.67 -23.10 7.30
#